data_AF-A0A7J4N730-F1
#
_entry.id   AF-A0A7J4N730-F1
#
_cell.length_a   1.000
_cell.length_b   1.000
_cell.length_c   1.000
_cell.angle_alpha   90.00
_cell.angle_beta   90.00
_cell.angle_gamma   90.00
#
_symmetry.space_group_name_H-M   'P 1'
#
loop_
_entity.id
_entity.type
_entity.pdbx_description
1 polymer ?
#
loop_
_entity_poly.entity_id
_entity_poly.type
_entity_poly.pdbx_seq_one_letter_code
_entity_poly.pdbx_strand_id
1 'polypeptide(L)'
;MSGDREGGIEGLPLQLMIMVIVAGLGTAILVGWMGGLSAPEAIASVNGNPTEILLTDGDGDGTFENDDATITIIVRDQNGDAVEGASVVLDGCEVRNSDGSLVYGTTGADGKVTFDGLSVSHYGNGIGFITVTVAKGGMGTDSSLQVPVICR
;
A
#
# COMPACT_ATOMS: atom_id res chain seq x y z
N MET A 1 -61.28 17.95 -51.52
CA MET A 1 -60.48 16.75 -51.20
C MET A 1 -59.14 17.21 -50.65
N SER A 2 -59.08 17.48 -49.34
CA SER A 2 -57.82 17.66 -48.62
C SER A 2 -57.77 16.53 -47.61
N GLY A 3 -56.80 15.64 -47.76
CA GLY A 3 -56.65 14.47 -46.90
C GLY A 3 -56.12 14.89 -45.54
N ASP A 4 -56.86 14.53 -44.49
CA ASP A 4 -56.39 14.62 -43.12
C ASP A 4 -55.15 13.74 -42.96
N ARG A 5 -54.03 14.38 -42.59
CA ARG A 5 -52.84 13.72 -42.07
C ARG A 5 -52.92 13.75 -40.55
N GLU A 6 -53.88 13.03 -39.97
CA GLU A 6 -53.77 12.64 -38.57
C GLU A 6 -52.78 11.48 -38.49
N GLY A 7 -51.49 11.84 -38.44
CA GLY A 7 -50.41 10.94 -38.03
C GLY A 7 -50.59 10.61 -36.56
N GLY A 8 -51.48 9.64 -36.31
CA GLY A 8 -51.80 9.14 -34.97
C GLY A 8 -50.51 8.79 -34.23
N ILE A 9 -50.39 9.36 -33.04
CA ILE A 9 -49.35 9.10 -32.06
C ILE A 9 -49.61 7.71 -31.42
N GLU A 10 -49.77 6.68 -32.26
CA GLU A 10 -50.19 5.33 -31.85
C GLU A 10 -48.98 4.44 -31.56
N GLY A 11 -47.79 4.87 -31.98
CA GLY A 11 -46.52 4.27 -31.58
C GLY A 11 -46.07 4.65 -30.17
N LEU A 12 -46.54 5.76 -29.57
CA LEU A 12 -46.02 6.23 -28.28
C LEU A 12 -46.12 5.20 -27.14
N PRO A 13 -47.27 4.51 -26.92
CA PRO A 13 -47.38 3.57 -25.81
C PRO A 13 -46.48 2.33 -26.01
N LEU A 14 -46.39 1.85 -27.25
CA LEU A 14 -45.67 0.61 -27.59
C LEU A 14 -44.15 0.85 -27.73
N GLN A 15 -43.76 1.98 -28.32
CA GLN A 15 -42.38 2.43 -28.41
C GLN A 15 -41.81 2.76 -27.03
N LEU A 16 -42.58 3.37 -26.12
CA LEU A 16 -42.17 3.59 -24.73
C LEU A 16 -41.96 2.27 -24.01
N MET A 17 -42.83 1.28 -24.23
CA MET A 17 -42.68 -0.04 -23.62
C MET A 17 -41.42 -0.76 -24.12
N ILE A 18 -41.16 -0.73 -25.43
CA ILE A 18 -39.93 -1.26 -26.03
C ILE A 18 -38.70 -0.52 -25.49
N MET A 19 -38.76 0.81 -25.37
CA MET A 19 -37.66 1.62 -24.87
C MET A 19 -37.32 1.26 -23.42
N VAL A 20 -38.32 1.07 -22.56
CA VAL A 20 -38.11 0.67 -21.15
C VAL A 20 -37.51 -0.74 -21.07
N ILE A 21 -37.95 -1.67 -21.91
CA ILE A 21 -37.40 -3.04 -21.94
C ILE A 21 -35.94 -3.01 -22.41
N VAL A 22 -35.64 -2.33 -23.52
CA VAL A 22 -34.29 -2.26 -24.07
C VAL A 22 -33.35 -1.50 -23.12
N ALA A 23 -33.81 -0.39 -22.53
CA ALA A 23 -33.05 0.36 -21.55
C ALA A 23 -32.78 -0.48 -20.28
N GLY A 24 -33.79 -1.21 -19.79
CA GLY A 24 -33.67 -2.06 -18.60
C GLY A 24 -32.76 -3.28 -18.81
N LEU A 25 -32.84 -3.92 -19.98
CA LEU A 25 -31.92 -5.01 -20.34
C LEU A 25 -30.49 -4.49 -20.53
N GLY A 26 -30.33 -3.32 -21.15
CA GLY A 26 -29.03 -2.67 -21.31
C GLY A 26 -28.36 -2.35 -19.97
N THR A 27 -29.10 -1.76 -19.02
CA THR A 27 -28.55 -1.44 -17.69
C THR A 27 -28.27 -2.71 -16.87
N ALA A 28 -29.10 -3.75 -16.97
CA ALA A 28 -28.86 -5.02 -16.29
C ALA A 28 -27.55 -5.69 -16.73
N ILE A 29 -27.20 -5.62 -18.03
CA ILE A 29 -25.94 -6.15 -18.54
C ILE A 29 -24.75 -5.36 -17.97
N LEU A 30 -24.83 -4.03 -17.98
CA LEU A 30 -23.75 -3.19 -17.46
C LEU A 30 -23.54 -3.37 -15.95
N VAL A 31 -24.61 -3.49 -15.16
CA VAL A 31 -24.53 -3.77 -13.72
C VAL A 31 -24.03 -5.19 -13.47
N GLY A 32 -24.47 -6.17 -14.26
CA GLY A 32 -23.98 -7.55 -14.20
C GLY A 32 -22.47 -7.66 -14.46
N TRP A 33 -21.93 -6.83 -15.35
CA TRP A 33 -20.49 -6.75 -15.60
C TRP A 33 -19.72 -5.99 -14.50
N MET A 34 -20.31 -4.94 -13.92
CA MET A 34 -19.70 -4.24 -12.78
C MET A 34 -19.64 -5.08 -11.50
N GLY A 35 -20.56 -6.03 -11.33
CA GLY A 35 -20.56 -6.96 -10.19
C GLY A 35 -19.46 -8.04 -10.23
N GLY A 36 -18.76 -8.20 -11.36
CA GLY A 36 -17.68 -9.19 -11.52
C GLY A 36 -16.28 -8.66 -11.20
N LEU A 37 -16.14 -7.38 -10.85
CA LEU A 37 -14.86 -6.77 -10.51
C LEU A 37 -14.69 -6.79 -8.98
N SER A 38 -13.92 -7.76 -8.47
CA SER A 38 -13.36 -7.64 -7.12
C SER A 38 -12.48 -6.38 -7.08
N ALA A 39 -12.60 -5.58 -6.02
CA ALA A 39 -11.69 -4.46 -5.81
C ALA A 39 -10.23 -4.97 -5.85
N PRO A 40 -9.29 -4.26 -6.50
CA PRO A 40 -7.90 -4.68 -6.50
C PRO A 40 -7.42 -4.78 -5.05
N GLU A 41 -6.81 -5.91 -4.67
CA GLU A 41 -6.13 -6.02 -3.38
C GLU A 41 -4.90 -5.12 -3.41
N ALA A 42 -4.78 -4.21 -2.45
CA ALA A 42 -3.65 -3.31 -2.33
C ALA A 42 -3.13 -3.28 -0.89
N ILE A 43 -1.84 -3.01 -0.75
CA ILE A 43 -1.26 -2.63 0.54
C ILE A 43 -1.86 -1.26 0.90
N ALA A 44 -2.52 -1.16 2.05
CA ALA A 44 -3.14 0.09 2.48
C ALA A 44 -2.34 0.81 3.56
N SER A 45 -1.62 0.07 4.41
CA SER A 45 -0.75 0.69 5.40
C SER A 45 0.46 -0.16 5.72
N VAL A 46 1.59 0.54 5.90
CA VAL A 46 2.84 -0.01 6.41
C VAL A 46 3.19 0.81 7.64
N ASN A 47 3.28 0.15 8.80
CA ASN A 47 3.62 0.80 10.06
C ASN A 47 4.92 0.21 10.62
N GLY A 48 5.74 1.08 11.22
CA GLY A 48 7.00 0.69 11.86
C GLY A 48 6.97 0.95 13.37
N ASN A 49 7.63 0.08 14.13
CA ASN A 49 7.92 0.28 15.54
C ASN A 49 9.38 -0.12 15.82
N PRO A 50 10.21 0.75 16.42
CA PRO A 50 9.91 2.08 16.92
C PRO A 50 9.64 3.09 15.79
N THR A 51 9.05 4.23 16.14
CA THR A 51 8.76 5.32 15.18
C THR A 51 9.97 6.20 14.91
N GLU A 52 11.04 6.06 15.69
CA GLU A 52 12.31 6.76 15.52
C GLU A 52 13.45 5.88 16.09
N ILE A 53 14.67 6.11 15.61
CA ILE A 53 15.88 5.47 16.12
C ILE A 53 16.83 6.56 16.58
N LEU A 54 17.38 6.40 17.78
CA LEU A 54 18.38 7.31 18.31
C LEU A 54 19.78 6.69 18.13
N LEU A 55 20.68 7.48 17.57
CA LEU A 55 22.10 7.17 17.46
C LEU A 55 22.91 8.10 18.34
N THR A 56 23.99 7.58 18.90
CA THR A 56 24.91 8.33 19.78
C THR A 56 26.33 8.20 19.27
N ASP A 57 27.08 9.30 19.33
CA ASP A 57 28.51 9.32 19.06
C ASP A 57 29.28 9.00 20.35
N GLY A 58 29.75 7.76 20.46
CA GLY A 58 30.42 7.25 21.65
C GLY A 58 31.91 7.63 21.74
N ASP A 59 32.57 7.87 20.61
CA ASP A 59 34.02 8.06 20.51
C ASP A 59 34.43 9.48 20.08
N GLY A 60 33.46 10.31 19.68
CA GLY A 60 33.64 11.69 19.27
C GLY A 60 34.18 11.87 17.85
N ASP A 61 34.08 10.84 17.00
CA ASP A 61 34.62 10.87 15.64
C ASP A 61 33.65 11.53 14.63
N GLY A 62 32.42 11.83 15.05
CA GLY A 62 31.36 12.42 14.24
C GLY A 62 30.44 11.40 13.55
N THR A 63 30.64 10.12 13.80
CA THR A 63 29.78 9.01 13.39
C THR A 63 28.90 8.61 14.56
N PHE A 64 27.59 8.67 14.36
CA PHE A 64 26.62 8.23 15.35
C PHE A 64 26.20 6.82 15.00
N GLU A 65 26.25 5.90 15.97
CA GLU A 65 26.04 4.47 15.73
C GLU A 65 25.10 3.85 16.77
N ASN A 66 24.43 2.76 16.38
CA ASN A 66 23.66 1.89 17.26
C ASN A 66 23.64 0.47 16.66
N ASP A 67 24.23 -0.49 17.37
CA ASP A 67 24.40 -1.88 16.91
C ASP A 67 23.33 -2.85 17.41
N ASP A 68 22.35 -2.37 18.17
CA ASP A 68 21.29 -3.21 18.76
C ASP A 68 19.89 -2.61 18.51
N ALA A 69 19.70 -2.02 17.33
CA ALA A 69 18.40 -1.51 16.93
C ALA A 69 17.46 -2.66 16.55
N THR A 70 16.22 -2.62 17.05
CA THR A 70 15.14 -3.52 16.63
C THR A 70 14.08 -2.72 15.89
N ILE A 71 13.65 -3.19 14.72
CA ILE A 71 12.57 -2.61 13.93
C ILE A 71 11.54 -3.70 13.61
N THR A 72 10.29 -3.47 14.00
CA THR A 72 9.13 -4.29 13.62
C THR A 72 8.29 -3.54 12.59
N ILE A 73 8.05 -4.18 11.45
CA ILE A 73 7.19 -3.69 10.38
C ILE A 73 5.89 -4.48 10.36
N ILE A 74 4.77 -3.77 10.26
CA ILE A 74 3.41 -4.31 10.23
C ILE A 74 2.75 -3.86 8.92
N VAL A 75 2.28 -4.82 8.12
CA VAL A 75 1.68 -4.58 6.81
C VAL A 75 0.22 -4.99 6.84
N ARG A 76 -0.67 -4.09 6.40
CA ARG A 76 -2.12 -4.34 6.30
C ARG A 76 -2.68 -4.00 4.93
N ASP A 77 -3.69 -4.74 4.54
CA ASP A 77 -4.46 -4.47 3.32
C ASP A 77 -5.56 -3.41 3.55
N GLN A 78 -6.31 -3.11 2.49
CA GLN A 78 -7.44 -2.17 2.50
C GLN A 78 -8.63 -2.58 3.37
N ASN A 79 -8.74 -3.85 3.74
CA ASN A 79 -9.76 -4.35 4.65
C ASN A 79 -9.30 -4.28 6.12
N GLY A 80 -8.02 -3.96 6.33
CA GLY A 80 -7.36 -3.94 7.64
C GLY A 80 -6.76 -5.29 8.05
N ASP A 81 -6.82 -6.29 7.16
CA ASP A 81 -6.30 -7.63 7.38
C ASP A 81 -4.78 -7.66 7.24
N ALA A 82 -4.17 -8.64 7.90
CA ALA A 82 -2.73 -8.83 7.89
C ALA A 82 -2.26 -9.37 6.53
N VAL A 83 -1.22 -8.74 5.96
CA VAL A 83 -0.64 -9.20 4.68
C VAL A 83 0.52 -10.15 4.94
N GLU A 84 0.27 -11.45 4.79
CA GLU A 84 1.30 -12.48 4.86
C GLU A 84 2.14 -12.54 3.57
N GLY A 85 3.44 -12.80 3.71
CA GLY A 85 4.32 -13.07 2.58
C GLY A 85 4.67 -11.83 1.75
N ALA A 86 4.63 -10.64 2.35
CA ALA A 86 5.11 -9.40 1.74
C ALA A 86 6.61 -9.26 1.98
N SER A 87 7.38 -8.95 0.95
CA SER A 87 8.82 -8.70 1.05
C SER A 87 9.05 -7.30 1.59
N VAL A 88 9.87 -7.18 2.63
CA VAL A 88 10.21 -5.91 3.28
C VAL A 88 11.71 -5.68 3.16
N VAL A 89 12.11 -4.48 2.75
CA VAL A 89 13.50 -4.05 2.63
C VAL A 89 13.67 -2.73 3.38
N LEU A 90 14.73 -2.64 4.17
CA LEU A 90 15.13 -1.42 4.88
C LEU A 90 16.36 -0.83 4.18
N ASP A 91 16.31 0.46 3.87
CA ASP A 91 17.40 1.18 3.20
C ASP A 91 17.59 2.59 3.77
N GLY A 92 18.83 3.03 3.90
CA GLY A 92 19.21 4.33 4.46
C GLY A 92 19.94 4.22 5.81
N CYS A 93 20.70 5.27 6.16
CA CYS A 93 21.52 5.35 7.39
C CYS A 93 22.35 4.09 7.65
N GLU A 94 22.96 3.56 6.57
CA GLU A 94 23.78 2.35 6.57
C GLU A 94 23.20 1.16 7.35
N VAL A 95 21.87 1.03 7.40
CA VAL A 95 21.19 -0.04 8.11
C VAL A 95 21.64 -1.42 7.59
N ARG A 96 22.17 -2.24 8.49
CA ARG A 96 22.71 -3.58 8.21
C ARG A 96 22.31 -4.56 9.28
N ASN A 97 22.25 -5.84 8.89
CA ASN A 97 22.21 -6.93 9.87
C ASN A 97 23.55 -7.01 10.61
N SER A 98 23.56 -7.72 11.73
CA SER A 98 24.79 -8.06 12.48
C SER A 98 25.91 -8.67 11.63
N ASP A 99 25.56 -9.38 10.55
CA ASP A 99 26.52 -9.97 9.60
C ASP A 99 27.03 -8.96 8.53
N GLY A 100 26.60 -7.70 8.58
CA GLY A 100 26.95 -6.63 7.64
C GLY A 100 26.19 -6.68 6.30
N SER A 101 25.23 -7.60 6.14
CA SER A 101 24.39 -7.71 4.94
C SER A 101 23.26 -6.67 4.93
N LEU A 102 22.69 -6.43 3.74
CA LEU A 102 21.45 -5.66 3.62
C LEU A 102 20.31 -6.31 4.41
N VAL A 103 19.40 -5.47 4.91
CA VAL A 103 18.28 -5.90 5.75
C VAL A 103 17.03 -6.09 4.88
N TYR A 104 16.61 -7.35 4.75
CA TYR A 104 15.39 -7.71 4.07
C TYR A 104 14.73 -8.92 4.75
N GLY A 105 13.42 -9.02 4.62
CA GLY A 105 12.64 -10.05 5.25
C GLY A 105 11.29 -10.26 4.58
N THR A 106 10.48 -11.15 5.13
CA THR A 106 9.13 -11.43 4.63
C THR A 106 8.16 -11.47 5.80
N THR A 107 6.99 -10.87 5.65
CA THR A 107 5.97 -10.87 6.70
C THR A 107 5.40 -12.26 6.96
N GLY A 108 5.19 -12.61 8.22
CA GLY A 108 4.54 -13.85 8.65
C GLY A 108 3.01 -13.80 8.52
N ALA A 109 2.34 -14.83 9.03
CA ALA A 109 0.88 -14.97 9.02
C ALA A 109 0.13 -13.85 9.76
N ASP A 110 0.80 -13.15 10.69
CA ASP A 110 0.25 -11.99 11.40
C ASP A 110 0.53 -10.65 10.68
N GLY A 111 1.11 -10.70 9.48
CA GLY A 111 1.43 -9.53 8.66
C GLY A 111 2.62 -8.73 9.19
N LYS A 112 3.46 -9.35 10.03
CA LYS A 112 4.59 -8.67 10.67
C LYS A 112 5.92 -9.30 10.30
N VAL A 113 6.96 -8.47 10.35
CA VAL A 113 8.35 -8.89 10.31
C VAL A 113 9.12 -8.07 11.34
N THR A 114 9.96 -8.73 12.13
CA THR A 114 10.84 -8.08 13.10
C THR A 114 12.27 -8.32 12.69
N PHE A 115 13.05 -7.25 12.70
CA PHE A 115 14.47 -7.23 12.46
C PHE A 115 15.15 -6.83 13.77
N ASP A 116 16.01 -7.69 14.30
CA ASP A 116 16.69 -7.51 15.57
C ASP A 116 18.21 -7.41 15.36
N GLY A 117 18.91 -6.74 16.27
CA GLY A 117 20.37 -6.60 16.21
C GLY A 117 20.84 -5.89 14.95
N LEU A 118 20.10 -4.85 14.53
CA LEU A 118 20.47 -4.02 13.40
C LEU A 118 21.57 -3.05 13.80
N SER A 119 22.58 -2.94 12.95
CA SER A 119 23.56 -1.86 13.00
C SER A 119 23.10 -0.72 12.11
N VAL A 120 23.01 0.47 12.68
CA VAL A 120 22.59 1.70 12.00
C VAL A 120 23.64 2.78 12.30
N SER A 121 24.13 3.44 11.26
CA SER A 121 25.11 4.52 11.40
C SER A 121 24.74 5.74 10.56
N HIS A 122 25.13 6.91 11.04
CA HIS A 122 24.97 8.15 10.30
C HIS A 122 26.13 9.09 10.57
N TYR A 123 26.71 9.61 9.49
CA TYR A 123 27.79 10.57 9.57
C TYR A 123 27.24 12.00 9.67
N GLY A 124 27.74 12.73 10.66
CA GLY A 124 27.37 14.12 10.90
C GLY A 124 26.14 14.28 11.78
N ASN A 125 26.00 15.49 12.34
CA ASN A 125 24.91 15.80 13.25
C ASN A 125 23.65 16.16 12.46
N GLY A 126 22.51 15.51 12.76
CA GLY A 126 21.25 15.76 12.07
C GLY A 126 20.22 14.63 12.18
N ILE A 127 19.30 14.64 11.23
CA ILE A 127 18.24 13.63 11.08
C ILE A 127 18.46 12.90 9.75
N GLY A 128 18.69 11.59 9.84
CA GLY A 128 18.65 10.67 8.71
C GLY A 128 17.28 9.98 8.61
N PHE A 129 17.10 9.19 7.56
CA PHE A 129 15.88 8.38 7.37
C PHE A 129 16.24 6.98 6.93
N ILE A 130 15.54 5.99 7.47
CA ILE A 130 15.45 4.64 6.93
C ILE A 130 14.12 4.53 6.19
N THR A 131 14.19 4.27 4.89
CA THR A 131 13.01 4.03 4.07
C THR A 131 12.66 2.55 4.15
N VAL A 132 11.40 2.26 4.46
CA VAL A 132 10.86 0.90 4.47
C VAL A 132 10.13 0.69 3.16
N THR A 133 10.62 -0.25 2.35
CA THR A 133 9.95 -0.65 1.10
C THR A 133 9.32 -2.01 1.28
N VAL A 134 8.02 -2.09 1.05
CA VAL A 134 7.22 -3.32 1.13
C VAL A 134 6.66 -3.65 -0.24
N ALA A 135 6.85 -4.88 -0.71
CA ALA A 135 6.31 -5.35 -1.96
C ALA A 135 5.59 -6.70 -1.78
N LYS A 136 4.41 -6.82 -2.39
CA LYS A 136 3.65 -8.07 -2.41
C LYS A 136 3.10 -8.33 -3.82
N GLY A 137 3.39 -9.53 -4.34
CA GLY A 137 2.85 -9.96 -5.64
C GLY A 137 1.32 -9.93 -5.62
N GLY A 138 0.73 -9.24 -6.59
CA GLY A 138 -0.72 -9.04 -6.67
C GLY A 138 -1.25 -7.79 -5.95
N MET A 139 -0.48 -7.20 -5.02
CA MET A 139 -0.88 -6.03 -4.23
C MET A 139 -0.04 -4.77 -4.46
N GLY A 140 1.08 -4.88 -5.17
CA GLY A 140 1.94 -3.75 -5.53
C GLY A 140 3.08 -3.50 -4.55
N THR A 141 3.54 -2.25 -4.48
CA THR A 141 4.68 -1.82 -3.67
C THR A 141 4.34 -0.54 -2.93
N ASP A 142 4.69 -0.47 -1.64
CA ASP A 142 4.61 0.72 -0.80
C ASP A 142 6.01 1.07 -0.27
N SER A 143 6.37 2.35 -0.33
CA SER A 143 7.63 2.87 0.22
C SER A 143 7.39 4.17 0.99
N SER A 144 6.18 4.32 1.55
CA SER A 144 5.73 5.56 2.19
C SER A 144 6.25 5.70 3.62
N LEU A 145 6.55 4.57 4.28
CA LEU A 145 7.05 4.56 5.63
C LEU A 145 8.54 4.95 5.68
N GLN A 146 8.83 6.01 6.43
CA GLN A 146 10.17 6.45 6.74
C GLN A 146 10.35 6.49 8.26
N VAL A 147 11.37 5.80 8.75
CA VAL A 147 11.77 5.83 10.16
C VAL A 147 12.89 6.87 10.31
N PRO A 148 12.64 8.01 10.98
CA PRO A 148 13.67 8.99 11.26
C PRO A 148 14.75 8.42 12.18
N VAL A 149 15.99 8.75 11.85
CA VAL A 149 17.19 8.40 12.60
C VAL A 149 17.77 9.70 13.15
N ILE A 150 17.74 9.87 14.46
CA ILE A 150 18.13 11.10 15.14
C ILE A 150 19.53 10.89 15.73
N CYS A 151 20.46 11.77 15.34
CA CYS A 151 21.81 11.77 15.89
C CYS A 151 21.88 12.75 17.06
N ARG A 152 22.33 12.31 18.23
CA ARG A 152 22.46 13.16 19.42
C ARG A 152 23.70 12.87 20.25
#